data_AF-A0A0F6TVZ2-F1
#
_entry.id   AF-A0A0F6TVZ2-F1
#
_cell.length_a   1.000
_cell.length_b   1.000
_cell.length_c   1.000
_cell.angle_alpha   90.00
_cell.angle_beta   90.00
_cell.angle_gamma   90.00
#
_symmetry.space_group_name_H-M   'P 1'
#
loop_
_entity.id
_entity.type
_entity.pdbx_description
1 polymer ?
#
loop_
_entity_poly.entity_id
_entity_poly.type
_entity_poly.pdbx_seq_one_letter_code
_entity_poly.pdbx_strand_id
1 'polypeptide(L)'
;MSQQEQFCHACGMPLSAPDAKGASDKYCAYCSDAEGNLKPWDEAVSGLAGFLDSWQKVGPEESRKRAIRYLTSMPAWAHKADD
;
A
#
# COMPACT_ATOMS: atom_id res chain seq x y z
N MET A 1 0.55 -28.02 8.23
CA MET A 1 0.74 -27.21 7.00
C MET A 1 0.92 -25.77 7.47
N SER A 2 2.10 -25.16 7.31
CA SER A 2 2.24 -23.72 7.57
C SER A 2 1.43 -23.02 6.49
N GLN A 3 0.37 -22.30 6.87
CA GLN A 3 -0.33 -21.46 5.90
C GLN A 3 0.68 -20.43 5.38
N GLN A 4 0.84 -20.34 4.06
CA GLN A 4 1.62 -19.25 3.45
C GLN A 4 0.89 -17.94 3.76
N GLU A 5 1.59 -17.03 4.42
CA GLU A 5 1.04 -15.72 4.74
C GLU A 5 0.74 -14.94 3.45
N GLN A 6 -0.47 -14.40 3.36
CA GLN A 6 -0.89 -13.57 2.25
C GLN A 6 -0.64 -12.10 2.58
N PHE A 7 -0.15 -11.36 1.59
CA PHE A 7 0.18 -9.95 1.74
C PHE A 7 -0.66 -9.11 0.78
N CYS A 8 -1.07 -7.94 1.26
CA CYS A 8 -1.77 -6.93 0.48
C CYS A 8 -0.96 -6.61 -0.77
N HIS A 9 -1.55 -6.80 -1.94
CA HIS A 9 -0.90 -6.57 -3.23
C HIS A 9 -0.61 -5.09 -3.53
N ALA A 10 -1.16 -4.18 -2.71
CA ALA A 10 -0.99 -2.73 -2.87
C ALA A 10 0.08 -2.13 -1.96
N CYS A 11 0.36 -2.71 -0.79
CA CYS A 11 1.29 -2.13 0.18
C CYS A 11 2.17 -3.15 0.92
N GLY A 12 1.98 -4.45 0.71
CA GLY A 12 2.77 -5.50 1.36
C GLY A 12 2.40 -5.79 2.82
N MET A 13 1.32 -5.19 3.35
CA MET A 13 0.83 -5.48 4.70
C MET A 13 0.29 -6.92 4.79
N PRO A 14 0.61 -7.71 5.83
CA PRO A 14 0.03 -9.04 6.04
C PRO A 14 -1.50 -8.96 6.17
N LEU A 15 -2.24 -9.75 5.38
CA LEU A 15 -3.71 -9.79 5.46
C LEU A 15 -4.21 -10.58 6.68
N SER A 16 -3.31 -11.30 7.34
CA SER A 16 -3.52 -11.96 8.63
C SER A 16 -3.61 -10.96 9.79
N ALA A 17 -3.13 -9.72 9.62
CA ALA A 17 -3.13 -8.72 10.67
C ALA A 17 -4.59 -8.30 11.02
N PRO A 18 -4.94 -8.18 12.32
CA PRO A 18 -6.32 -7.91 12.73
C PRO A 18 -6.93 -6.63 12.15
N ASP A 19 -6.09 -5.62 11.91
CA ASP A 19 -6.42 -4.30 11.38
C ASP A 19 -6.36 -4.22 9.84
N ALA A 20 -5.78 -5.23 9.19
CA ALA A 20 -5.69 -5.29 7.73
C ALA A 20 -6.97 -5.80 7.07
N LYS A 21 -7.89 -6.44 7.80
CA LYS A 21 -9.06 -7.10 7.22
C LYS A 21 -10.06 -6.10 6.63
N GLY A 22 -10.20 -6.13 5.31
CA GLY A 22 -11.15 -5.31 4.55
C GLY A 22 -12.17 -6.15 3.78
N ALA A 23 -12.85 -5.54 2.81
CA ALA A 23 -13.80 -6.21 1.91
C ALA A 23 -13.11 -7.01 0.76
N SER A 24 -11.78 -6.94 0.65
CA SER A 24 -11.00 -7.57 -0.42
C SER A 24 -10.10 -8.70 0.11
N ASP A 25 -9.98 -9.78 -0.66
CA ASP A 25 -9.02 -10.85 -0.41
C ASP A 25 -7.59 -10.50 -0.88
N LYS A 26 -7.42 -9.40 -1.63
CA LYS A 26 -6.13 -8.99 -2.21
C LYS A 26 -5.56 -7.73 -1.57
N TYR A 27 -6.41 -6.90 -0.98
CA TYR A 27 -6.05 -5.59 -0.47
C TYR A 27 -6.49 -5.45 0.99
N CYS A 28 -5.64 -4.83 1.82
CA CYS A 28 -6.01 -4.52 3.19
C CYS A 28 -7.00 -3.35 3.24
N ALA A 29 -7.69 -3.21 4.37
CA ALA A 29 -8.68 -2.16 4.63
C ALA A 29 -8.14 -0.73 4.44
N TYR A 30 -6.82 -0.52 4.52
CA TYR A 30 -6.19 0.78 4.29
C TYR A 30 -6.00 1.11 2.81
N CYS A 31 -5.86 0.09 1.96
CA CYS A 31 -5.59 0.22 0.53
C CYS A 31 -6.84 0.09 -0.34
N SER A 32 -7.94 -0.44 0.21
CA SER A 32 -9.20 -0.55 -0.50
C SER A 32 -10.28 0.36 0.07
N ASP A 33 -11.32 0.61 -0.72
CA ASP A 33 -12.56 1.21 -0.25
C ASP A 33 -13.45 0.17 0.48
N ALA A 34 -14.66 0.60 0.88
CA ALA A 34 -15.63 -0.25 1.57
C ALA A 34 -16.18 -1.39 0.69
N GLU A 35 -16.04 -1.29 -0.63
CA GLU A 35 -16.44 -2.30 -1.61
C GLU A 35 -15.28 -3.24 -1.97
N GLY A 36 -14.06 -2.96 -1.48
CA GLY A 36 -12.87 -3.76 -1.73
C GLY A 36 -12.09 -3.35 -2.98
N ASN A 37 -12.47 -2.24 -3.63
CA ASN A 37 -11.74 -1.72 -4.78
C ASN A 37 -10.48 -1.00 -4.32
N LEU A 38 -9.41 -1.14 -5.10
CA LEU A 38 -8.15 -0.45 -4.83
C LEU A 38 -8.35 1.07 -4.92
N LYS A 39 -7.85 1.79 -3.93
CA LYS A 39 -7.86 3.26 -3.92
C LYS A 39 -7.12 3.83 -5.14
N PRO A 40 -7.40 5.08 -5.54
CA PRO A 40 -6.66 5.73 -6.63
C PRO A 40 -5.15 5.84 -6.32
N TRP A 41 -4.33 5.82 -7.37
CA TRP A 41 -2.86 5.91 -7.27
C TRP A 41 -2.39 7.10 -6.41
N ASP A 42 -2.91 8.30 -6.65
CA ASP A 42 -2.51 9.49 -5.90
C ASP A 42 -2.87 9.41 -4.40
N GLU A 43 -3.98 8.74 -4.06
CA GLU A 43 -4.35 8.50 -2.65
C GLU A 43 -3.38 7.50 -2.01
N ALA A 44 -3.03 6.42 -2.70
CA ALA A 44 -2.07 5.43 -2.21
C ALA A 44 -0.69 6.06 -1.99
N VAL A 45 -0.20 6.85 -2.95
CA VAL A 45 1.06 7.59 -2.84
C VAL A 45 1.02 8.58 -1.69
N SER A 46 -0.04 9.38 -1.57
CA SER A 46 -0.16 10.39 -0.50
C SER A 46 -0.24 9.75 0.88
N GLY A 47 -1.01 8.66 1.01
CA GLY A 47 -1.14 7.91 2.26
C GLY A 47 0.18 7.30 2.71
N LEU A 48 0.89 6.60 1.83
CA LEU A 48 2.19 6.02 2.17
C LEU A 48 3.25 7.10 2.41
N ALA A 49 3.27 8.18 1.64
CA ALA A 49 4.18 9.30 1.85
C ALA A 49 4.00 9.93 3.23
N GLY A 50 2.74 10.19 3.64
CA GLY A 50 2.41 10.69 4.97
C GLY A 50 2.84 9.72 6.08
N PHE A 51 2.61 8.41 5.88
CA PHE A 51 3.07 7.39 6.83
C PHE A 51 4.60 7.37 6.96
N LEU A 52 5.33 7.37 5.85
CA LEU A 52 6.81 7.38 5.86
C LEU A 52 7.35 8.64 6.54
N ASP A 53 6.79 9.82 6.22
CA ASP A 53 7.26 11.08 6.80
C ASP A 53 6.93 11.22 8.30
N SER A 54 5.90 10.52 8.78
CA SER A 54 5.49 10.56 10.18
C SER A 54 6.62 10.14 11.15
N TRP A 55 7.53 9.27 10.70
CA TRP A 55 8.67 8.79 11.49
C TRP A 55 10.04 9.02 10.84
N GLN A 56 10.14 9.12 9.52
CA GLN A 56 11.43 9.40 8.85
C GLN A 56 11.80 10.88 8.88
N LYS A 57 10.82 11.79 8.95
CA LYS A 57 11.02 13.25 8.98
C LYS A 57 11.92 13.76 7.84
N VAL A 58 11.66 13.27 6.62
CA VAL A 58 12.46 13.59 5.41
C VAL A 58 11.84 14.71 4.59
N GLY A 59 10.62 15.13 4.94
CA GLY A 59 9.87 16.16 4.22
C GLY A 59 8.99 15.58 3.11
N PRO A 60 7.99 16.35 2.66
CA PRO A 60 6.92 15.87 1.78
C PRO A 60 7.40 15.45 0.39
N GLU A 61 8.44 16.10 -0.15
CA GLU A 61 8.96 15.76 -1.48
C GLU A 61 9.68 14.39 -1.46
N GLU A 62 10.59 14.20 -0.50
CA GLU A 62 11.37 12.98 -0.37
C GLU A 62 10.50 11.79 0.07
N SER A 63 9.54 12.02 0.96
CA SER A 63 8.60 10.97 1.36
C SER A 63 7.71 10.52 0.19
N ARG A 64 7.30 11.44 -0.69
CA ARG A 64 6.55 11.11 -1.90
C ARG A 64 7.38 10.30 -2.90
N LYS A 65 8.65 10.68 -3.15
CA LYS A 65 9.56 9.90 -4.00
C LYS A 65 9.74 8.47 -3.49
N ARG A 66 9.93 8.32 -2.17
CA ARG A 66 10.04 6.99 -1.52
C ARG A 66 8.75 6.19 -1.63
N ALA A 67 7.60 6.83 -1.43
CA ALA A 67 6.31 6.18 -1.55
C ALA A 67 6.07 5.64 -2.96
N ILE A 68 6.34 6.45 -3.99
CA ILE A 68 6.23 6.02 -5.40
C ILE A 68 7.12 4.81 -5.65
N ARG A 69 8.41 4.90 -5.31
CA ARG A 69 9.37 3.81 -5.52
C ARG A 69 8.97 2.52 -4.82
N TYR A 70 8.41 2.62 -3.60
CA TYR A 70 7.93 1.45 -2.88
C TYR A 70 6.68 0.86 -3.55
N LEU A 71 5.68 1.71 -3.85
CA LEU A 71 4.41 1.24 -4.40
C LEU A 71 4.61 0.59 -5.78
N THR A 72 5.45 1.14 -6.65
CA THR A 72 5.72 0.53 -7.97
C THR A 72 6.38 -0.85 -7.90
N SER A 73 6.95 -1.24 -6.75
CA SER A 73 7.42 -2.61 -6.51
C SER A 73 6.33 -3.59 -6.08
N MET A 74 5.12 -3.09 -5.80
CA MET A 74 3.97 -3.90 -5.39
C MET A 74 3.19 -4.41 -6.60
N PRO A 75 2.61 -5.63 -6.56
CA PRO A 75 1.90 -6.21 -7.70
C PRO A 75 0.78 -5.34 -8.28
N ALA A 76 0.04 -4.62 -7.44
CA ALA A 76 -1.08 -3.79 -7.88
C ALA A 76 -0.64 -2.57 -8.72
N TRP A 77 0.61 -2.13 -8.55
CA TRP A 77 1.12 -0.90 -9.14
C TRP A 77 2.32 -1.10 -10.06
N ALA A 78 2.69 -2.34 -10.37
CA ALA A 78 3.86 -2.63 -11.20
C ALA A 78 3.83 -1.89 -12.56
N HIS A 79 2.63 -1.72 -13.13
CA HIS A 79 2.41 -0.96 -14.38
C HIS A 79 2.73 0.55 -14.27
N LYS A 80 2.83 1.10 -13.06
CA LYS A 80 3.22 2.50 -12.79
C LYS A 80 4.72 2.73 -12.72
N ALA A 81 5.52 1.66 -12.80
CA ALA A 81 6.98 1.78 -12.81
C ALA A 81 7.51 2.36 -14.14
N ASP A 82 6.75 2.19 -15.21
CA ASP A 82 7.11 2.58 -16.58
C ASP A 82 6.48 3.93 -17.02
N ASP A 83 5.66 4.54 -16.16
CA ASP A 83 5.03 5.86 -16.34
C ASP A 83 6.00 7.01 -15.98
#